data_AF-A0A6S6WES9-F1
#
_entry.id   AF-A0A6S6WES9-F1
#
_cell.length_a   1.000
_cell.length_b   1.000
_cell.length_c   1.000
_cell.angle_alpha   90.00
_cell.angle_beta   90.00
_cell.angle_gamma   90.00
#
_symmetry.space_group_name_H-M   'P 1'
#
loop_
_entity.id
_entity.type
_entity.pdbx_description
1 polymer ?
#
loop_
_entity_poly.entity_id
_entity_poly.type
_entity_poly.pdbx_seq_one_letter_code
_entity_poly.pdbx_strand_id
1 'polypeptide(L)'
;MEIPGYNTLVYYATPPHSYIGTTIFLSYILGALYSTFKITFSLRKQYTAIFHAPTPEKDGNVKASKEARAKHIKVYAFLASISFATLSYHMLMFLITHYLEWSGAKTLSLTNVSIDKLKRWMLASTLFYDFAQDLVRDAPNAVWTQAAILGTWFWSIFIGQKARTRKYDASMMRDYILLSQILPISFTVSLFLIQLHLSSPDLAPPKAVVEPKDSLNQRRKPIAALQIPNILLNAALLALPALRSHSVFDILLLVSRAVLLLPHFSFMSLRDVDVSKCITVSGGFAMANIAMMRKEMTLSGVIGVLGNGGYAVKTLGWDAVIGSVVFMVLGWGGGV
;
A
#
# COMPACT_ATOMS: atom_id res chain seq x y z
N MET A 1 34.79 -29.33 0.23
CA MET A 1 34.86 -28.54 -1.01
C MET A 1 34.83 -27.07 -0.60
N GLU A 2 36.00 -26.47 -0.49
CA GLU A 2 36.14 -25.03 -0.25
C GLU A 2 35.88 -24.32 -1.58
N ILE A 3 34.83 -23.50 -1.62
CA ILE A 3 34.46 -22.73 -2.81
C ILE A 3 35.32 -21.45 -2.80
N PRO A 4 36.23 -21.25 -3.76
CA PRO A 4 37.12 -20.09 -3.76
C PRO A 4 36.32 -18.82 -4.05
N GLY A 5 36.42 -17.82 -3.16
CA GLY A 5 36.14 -16.40 -3.43
C GLY A 5 34.72 -15.99 -3.86
N TYR A 6 33.76 -16.92 -3.90
CA TYR A 6 32.38 -16.58 -4.27
C TYR A 6 31.68 -15.87 -3.11
N ASN A 7 31.21 -14.65 -3.38
CA ASN A 7 30.41 -13.88 -2.43
C ASN A 7 29.18 -14.69 -2.04
N THR A 8 29.21 -15.26 -0.83
CA THR A 8 28.17 -16.13 -0.27
C THR A 8 26.78 -15.48 -0.34
N LEU A 9 26.72 -14.14 -0.21
CA LEU A 9 25.48 -13.38 -0.35
C LEU A 9 24.90 -13.51 -1.76
N VAL A 10 25.73 -13.39 -2.81
CA VAL A 10 25.30 -13.52 -4.20
C VAL A 10 24.76 -14.93 -4.44
N TYR A 11 25.48 -15.96 -3.97
CA TYR A 11 25.05 -17.35 -4.10
C TYR A 11 23.65 -17.61 -3.53
N TYR A 12 23.32 -17.03 -2.36
CA TYR A 12 22.01 -17.19 -1.73
C TYR A 12 20.94 -16.20 -2.21
N ALA A 13 21.32 -15.19 -3.00
CA ALA A 13 20.42 -14.16 -3.54
C ALA A 13 20.01 -14.41 -5.00
N THR A 14 20.77 -15.20 -5.75
CA THR A 14 20.53 -15.43 -7.19
C THR A 14 19.99 -16.84 -7.47
N PRO A 15 19.11 -17.00 -8.48
CA PRO A 15 18.78 -18.32 -9.01
C PRO A 15 20.02 -19.14 -9.37
N PRO A 16 20.00 -20.47 -9.20
CA PRO A 16 18.88 -21.31 -8.76
C PRO A 16 18.75 -21.45 -7.23
N HIS A 17 19.47 -20.64 -6.46
CA HIS A 17 19.58 -20.73 -5.01
C HIS A 17 19.08 -19.46 -4.32
N SER A 18 18.01 -18.84 -4.83
CA SER A 18 17.45 -17.59 -4.28
C SER A 18 16.68 -17.82 -2.97
N TYR A 19 17.40 -18.26 -1.94
CA TYR A 19 16.85 -18.45 -0.59
C TYR A 19 16.47 -17.11 0.02
N ILE A 20 17.28 -16.06 -0.17
CA ILE A 20 16.98 -14.72 0.35
C ILE A 20 15.68 -14.19 -0.28
N GLY A 21 15.55 -14.25 -1.61
CA GLY A 21 14.34 -13.83 -2.31
C GLY A 21 13.12 -14.63 -1.86
N THR A 22 13.24 -15.97 -1.77
CA THR A 22 12.16 -16.85 -1.31
C THR A 22 11.74 -16.52 0.13
N THR A 23 12.69 -16.32 1.04
CA THR A 23 12.41 -15.97 2.43
C THR A 23 11.70 -14.62 2.52
N ILE A 24 12.13 -13.61 1.75
CA ILE A 24 11.45 -12.31 1.70
C ILE A 24 10.01 -12.48 1.21
N PHE A 25 9.80 -13.22 0.12
CA PHE A 25 8.46 -13.50 -0.43
C PHE A 25 7.51 -14.13 0.59
N LEU A 26 7.93 -15.22 1.22
CA LEU A 26 7.11 -15.89 2.25
C LEU A 26 6.89 -14.99 3.47
N SER A 27 7.90 -14.23 3.87
CA SER A 27 7.80 -13.28 4.99
C SER A 27 6.79 -12.16 4.70
N TYR A 28 6.71 -11.68 3.46
CA TYR A 28 5.71 -10.70 3.04
C TYR A 28 4.29 -11.27 3.14
N ILE A 29 4.07 -12.52 2.68
CA ILE A 29 2.77 -13.20 2.79
C ILE A 29 2.37 -13.34 4.26
N LEU A 30 3.25 -13.87 5.12
CA LEU A 30 2.97 -14.05 6.53
C LEU A 30 2.72 -12.71 7.24
N GLY A 31 3.52 -11.68 6.93
CA GLY A 31 3.36 -10.33 7.48
C GLY A 31 2.03 -9.68 7.08
N ALA A 32 1.61 -9.85 5.81
CA ALA A 32 0.32 -9.38 5.32
C ALA A 32 -0.85 -10.06 6.04
N LEU A 33 -0.81 -11.39 6.15
CA LEU A 33 -1.86 -12.17 6.81
C LEU A 33 -1.97 -11.81 8.29
N TYR A 34 -0.83 -11.74 8.99
CA TYR A 34 -0.79 -11.35 10.40
C TYR A 34 -1.36 -9.95 10.62
N SER A 35 -0.89 -8.96 9.86
CA SER A 35 -1.33 -7.57 10.01
C SER A 35 -2.81 -7.40 9.67
N THR A 36 -3.27 -8.04 8.59
CA THR A 36 -4.67 -8.04 8.18
C THR A 36 -5.56 -8.64 9.27
N PHE A 37 -5.18 -9.81 9.80
CA PHE A 37 -5.92 -10.48 10.87
C PHE A 37 -5.99 -9.61 12.13
N LYS A 38 -4.84 -9.10 12.58
CA LYS A 38 -4.73 -8.28 13.79
C LYS A 38 -5.53 -6.99 13.70
N ILE A 39 -5.43 -6.27 12.58
CA ILE A 39 -6.21 -5.04 12.34
C ILE A 39 -7.70 -5.37 12.33
N THR A 40 -8.13 -6.34 11.51
CA THR A 40 -9.55 -6.68 11.36
C THR A 40 -10.15 -7.17 12.68
N PHE A 41 -9.42 -7.98 13.45
CA PHE A 41 -9.83 -8.43 14.77
C PHE A 41 -9.98 -7.26 15.76
N SER A 42 -9.01 -6.33 15.78
CA SER A 42 -9.07 -5.13 16.61
C SER A 42 -10.26 -4.24 16.25
N LEU A 43 -10.47 -3.99 14.96
CA LEU A 43 -11.60 -3.18 14.46
C LEU A 43 -12.94 -3.83 14.81
N ARG A 44 -13.06 -5.15 14.63
CA ARG A 44 -14.26 -5.91 15.01
C ARG A 44 -14.54 -5.80 16.51
N LYS A 45 -13.52 -5.97 17.35
CA LYS A 45 -13.64 -5.85 18.81
C LYS A 45 -14.13 -4.46 19.20
N GLN A 46 -13.55 -3.40 18.63
CA GLN A 46 -13.97 -2.01 18.87
C GLN A 46 -15.40 -1.76 18.38
N TYR A 47 -15.75 -2.23 17.18
CA TYR A 47 -17.09 -2.11 16.62
C TYR A 47 -18.14 -2.77 17.52
N THR A 48 -17.91 -4.01 17.95
CA THR A 48 -18.84 -4.71 18.84
C THR A 48 -19.01 -3.96 20.15
N ALA A 49 -17.91 -3.50 20.76
CA ALA A 49 -17.95 -2.77 22.02
C ALA A 49 -18.75 -1.46 21.94
N ILE A 50 -18.65 -0.71 20.84
CA ILE A 50 -19.31 0.61 20.70
C ILE A 50 -20.78 0.49 20.29
N PHE A 51 -21.08 -0.41 19.36
CA PHE A 51 -22.39 -0.49 18.71
C PHE A 51 -23.33 -1.52 19.34
N HIS A 52 -22.81 -2.51 20.09
CA HIS A 52 -23.66 -3.48 20.81
C HIS A 52 -23.80 -3.16 22.30
N ALA A 53 -23.11 -2.13 22.81
CA ALA A 53 -23.33 -1.65 24.17
C ALA A 53 -24.72 -0.97 24.29
N PRO A 54 -25.45 -1.15 25.41
CA PRO A 54 -26.70 -0.47 25.66
C PRO A 54 -26.49 1.04 25.57
N THR A 55 -27.22 1.71 24.67
CA THR A 55 -27.14 3.16 24.53
C THR A 55 -28.26 3.78 25.38
N PRO A 56 -27.96 4.66 26.34
CA PRO A 56 -29.00 5.30 27.14
C PRO A 56 -29.94 6.11 26.22
N GLU A 57 -31.24 5.92 26.43
CA GLU A 57 -32.32 6.33 25.52
C GLU A 57 -32.46 7.85 25.34
N LYS A 58 -31.80 8.65 26.19
CA LYS A 58 -32.01 10.11 26.31
C LYS A 58 -31.22 10.98 25.32
N ASP A 59 -30.37 10.42 24.46
CA ASP A 59 -29.46 11.22 23.64
C ASP A 59 -29.60 10.94 22.12
N GLY A 60 -30.67 11.48 21.53
CA GLY A 60 -31.02 11.28 20.11
C GLY A 60 -29.89 11.64 19.13
N ASN A 61 -29.06 12.63 19.47
CA ASN A 61 -27.90 13.04 18.68
C ASN A 61 -26.78 11.98 18.66
N VAL A 62 -26.57 11.27 19.77
CA VAL A 62 -25.58 10.19 19.87
C VAL A 62 -26.03 8.98 19.04
N LYS A 63 -27.33 8.66 19.08
CA LYS A 63 -27.90 7.57 18.27
C LYS A 63 -27.76 7.84 16.76
N ALA A 64 -28.14 9.04 16.30
CA ALA A 64 -27.99 9.42 14.90
C ALA A 64 -26.52 9.39 14.44
N SER A 65 -25.60 9.87 15.28
CA SER A 65 -24.16 9.83 15.01
C SER A 65 -23.61 8.40 14.93
N LYS A 66 -24.07 7.50 15.81
CA LYS A 66 -23.74 6.07 15.75
C LYS A 66 -24.25 5.45 14.45
N GLU A 67 -25.50 5.66 14.09
CA GLU A 67 -26.09 5.09 12.87
C GLU A 67 -25.38 5.57 11.59
N ALA A 68 -25.07 6.87 11.50
CA ALA A 68 -24.30 7.42 10.40
C ALA A 68 -22.91 6.75 10.30
N ARG A 69 -22.16 6.67 11.40
CA ARG A 69 -20.83 6.05 11.43
C ARG A 69 -20.88 4.56 11.09
N ALA A 70 -21.90 3.83 11.56
CA ALA A 70 -22.08 2.43 11.19
C ALA A 70 -22.27 2.25 9.68
N LYS A 71 -23.00 3.16 9.01
CA LYS A 71 -23.12 3.15 7.54
C LYS A 71 -21.77 3.37 6.85
N HIS A 72 -21.00 4.38 7.27
CA HIS A 72 -19.66 4.63 6.70
C HIS A 72 -18.71 3.44 6.91
N ILE A 73 -18.70 2.85 8.11
CA ILE A 73 -17.88 1.67 8.40
C ILE A 73 -18.24 0.50 7.47
N LYS A 74 -19.53 0.26 7.21
CA LYS A 74 -19.96 -0.79 6.26
C LYS A 74 -19.47 -0.50 4.84
N VAL A 75 -19.55 0.76 4.39
CA VAL A 75 -19.05 1.16 3.06
C VAL A 75 -17.54 0.92 2.95
N TYR A 76 -16.75 1.35 3.93
CA TYR A 76 -15.30 1.11 3.89
C TYR A 76 -14.92 -0.36 4.06
N ALA A 77 -15.66 -1.14 4.84
CA ALA A 77 -15.45 -2.59 4.94
C ALA A 77 -15.74 -3.31 3.62
N PHE A 78 -16.75 -2.84 2.88
CA PHE A 78 -17.05 -3.32 1.54
C PHE A 78 -15.95 -2.96 0.54
N LEU A 79 -15.50 -1.69 0.53
CA LEU A 79 -14.39 -1.24 -0.32
C LEU A 79 -13.07 -1.98 0.01
N ALA A 80 -12.79 -2.22 1.29
CA ALA A 80 -11.64 -3.02 1.73
C ALA A 80 -11.74 -4.46 1.21
N SER A 81 -12.93 -5.08 1.30
CA SER A 81 -13.16 -6.43 0.78
C SER A 81 -12.94 -6.51 -0.74
N ILE A 82 -13.44 -5.54 -1.49
CA ILE A 82 -13.21 -5.45 -2.94
C ILE A 82 -11.72 -5.30 -3.23
N SER A 83 -11.04 -4.34 -2.59
CA SER A 83 -9.60 -4.11 -2.77
C SER A 83 -8.78 -5.37 -2.52
N PHE A 84 -9.05 -6.06 -1.40
CA PHE A 84 -8.38 -7.30 -1.04
C PHE A 84 -8.65 -8.42 -2.05
N ALA A 85 -9.91 -8.58 -2.48
CA ALA A 85 -10.29 -9.62 -3.44
C ALA A 85 -9.66 -9.37 -4.83
N THR A 86 -9.70 -8.13 -5.32
CA THR A 86 -9.12 -7.73 -6.60
C THR A 86 -7.61 -7.94 -6.63
N LEU A 87 -6.90 -7.53 -5.57
CA LEU A 87 -5.48 -7.84 -5.41
C LEU A 87 -5.24 -9.35 -5.41
N SER A 88 -5.94 -10.06 -4.54
CA SER A 88 -5.71 -11.49 -4.33
C SER A 88 -5.88 -12.26 -5.64
N TYR A 89 -6.90 -11.88 -6.43
CA TYR A 89 -7.13 -12.43 -7.76
C TYR A 89 -5.97 -12.13 -8.71
N HIS A 90 -5.57 -10.87 -8.88
CA HIS A 90 -4.52 -10.50 -9.84
C HIS A 90 -3.15 -11.04 -9.43
N MET A 91 -2.79 -10.99 -8.15
CA MET A 91 -1.55 -11.58 -7.66
C MET A 91 -1.54 -13.10 -7.82
N LEU A 92 -2.63 -13.80 -7.50
CA LEU A 92 -2.70 -15.24 -7.72
C LEU A 92 -2.54 -15.59 -9.19
N MET A 93 -3.23 -14.87 -10.09
CA MET A 93 -3.11 -15.09 -11.52
C MET A 93 -1.69 -14.80 -12.03
N PHE A 94 -1.03 -13.75 -11.53
CA PHE A 94 0.38 -13.50 -11.83
C PHE A 94 1.27 -14.68 -11.41
N LEU A 95 1.11 -15.19 -10.18
CA LEU A 95 1.89 -16.33 -9.68
C LEU A 95 1.64 -17.59 -10.51
N ILE A 96 0.39 -17.86 -10.90
CA ILE A 96 0.03 -18.99 -11.77
C ILE A 96 0.70 -18.85 -13.13
N THR A 97 0.56 -17.69 -13.79
CA THR A 97 1.16 -17.44 -15.12
C THR A 97 2.67 -17.62 -15.06
N HIS A 98 3.33 -17.00 -14.08
CA HIS A 98 4.77 -17.10 -13.92
C HIS A 98 5.25 -18.53 -13.59
N TYR A 99 4.48 -19.29 -12.81
CA TYR A 99 4.77 -20.71 -12.59
C TYR A 99 4.63 -21.55 -13.86
N LEU A 100 3.61 -21.30 -14.67
CA LEU A 100 3.40 -22.02 -15.93
C LEU A 100 4.50 -21.72 -16.94
N GLU A 101 4.94 -20.47 -17.04
CA GLU A 101 6.08 -20.06 -17.86
C GLU A 101 7.36 -20.76 -17.41
N TRP A 102 7.66 -20.77 -16.11
CA TRP A 102 8.82 -21.46 -15.55
C TRP A 102 8.79 -22.98 -15.77
N SER A 103 7.62 -23.60 -15.63
CA SER A 103 7.47 -25.06 -15.76
C SER A 103 7.34 -25.54 -17.21
N GLY A 104 7.12 -24.63 -18.16
CA GLY A 104 6.81 -24.95 -19.56
C GLY A 104 5.43 -25.58 -19.78
N ALA A 105 4.55 -25.56 -18.76
CA ALA A 105 3.22 -26.14 -18.84
C ALA A 105 2.23 -25.17 -19.51
N LYS A 106 1.38 -25.68 -20.41
CA LYS A 106 0.36 -24.87 -21.10
C LYS A 106 -0.85 -24.53 -20.23
N THR A 107 -1.16 -25.38 -19.26
CA THR A 107 -2.32 -25.23 -18.35
C THR A 107 -1.97 -25.69 -16.94
N LEU A 108 -2.64 -25.10 -15.95
CA LEU A 108 -2.47 -25.51 -14.56
C LEU A 108 -3.23 -26.82 -14.33
N SER A 109 -2.50 -27.90 -14.06
CA SER A 109 -3.07 -29.14 -13.55
C SER A 109 -2.64 -29.31 -12.10
N LEU A 110 -3.61 -29.32 -11.17
CA LEU A 110 -3.35 -29.47 -9.73
C LEU A 110 -2.63 -30.78 -9.42
N THR A 111 -2.86 -31.84 -10.20
CA THR A 111 -2.17 -33.13 -10.05
C THR A 111 -0.69 -33.07 -10.42
N ASN A 112 -0.28 -32.07 -11.20
CA ASN A 112 1.11 -31.90 -11.66
C ASN A 112 1.91 -30.93 -10.79
N VAL A 113 1.27 -30.24 -9.84
CA VAL A 113 1.90 -29.32 -8.89
C VAL A 113 2.28 -30.08 -7.63
N SER A 114 3.57 -30.21 -7.37
CA SER A 114 4.10 -30.79 -6.12
C SER A 114 4.82 -29.72 -5.30
N ILE A 115 4.93 -29.96 -3.98
CA ILE A 115 5.67 -29.08 -3.07
C ILE A 115 7.13 -28.91 -3.54
N ASP A 116 7.76 -29.98 -4.04
CA ASP A 116 9.12 -29.92 -4.57
C ASP A 116 9.24 -29.03 -5.81
N LYS A 117 8.25 -29.08 -6.72
CA LYS A 117 8.22 -28.18 -7.88
C LYS A 117 8.01 -26.73 -7.46
N LEU A 118 7.11 -26.47 -6.51
CA LEU A 118 6.89 -25.12 -5.97
C LEU A 118 8.16 -24.58 -5.29
N LYS A 119 8.85 -25.41 -4.50
CA LYS A 119 10.12 -25.05 -3.88
C LYS A 119 11.17 -24.72 -4.92
N ARG A 120 11.33 -25.55 -5.95
CA ARG A 120 12.28 -25.29 -7.05
C ARG A 120 11.94 -24.02 -7.80
N TRP A 121 10.66 -23.79 -8.09
CA TRP A 121 10.19 -22.56 -8.73
C TRP A 121 10.54 -21.32 -7.91
N MET A 122 10.25 -21.32 -6.61
CA MET A 122 10.57 -20.17 -5.74
C MET A 122 12.09 -19.89 -5.69
N LEU A 123 12.92 -20.93 -5.63
CA LEU A 123 14.38 -20.78 -5.55
C LEU A 123 15.03 -20.42 -6.91
N ALA A 124 14.45 -20.88 -8.01
CA ALA A 124 15.01 -20.75 -9.35
C ALA A 124 14.42 -19.60 -10.17
N SER A 125 13.38 -18.94 -9.69
CA SER A 125 12.75 -17.85 -10.43
C SER A 125 13.16 -16.47 -9.93
N THR A 126 13.04 -15.49 -10.82
CA THR A 126 13.27 -14.06 -10.59
C THR A 126 11.98 -13.32 -10.26
N LEU A 127 11.05 -13.97 -9.55
CA LEU A 127 9.66 -13.55 -9.34
C LEU A 127 9.47 -12.05 -9.08
N PHE A 128 10.22 -11.47 -8.14
CA PHE A 128 10.10 -10.05 -7.79
C PHE A 128 10.60 -9.11 -8.87
N TYR A 129 11.71 -9.48 -9.50
CA TYR A 129 12.31 -8.73 -10.59
C TYR A 129 11.36 -8.74 -11.80
N ASP A 130 10.84 -9.91 -12.17
CA ASP A 130 9.92 -10.07 -13.30
C ASP A 130 8.61 -9.33 -13.05
N PHE A 131 8.07 -9.40 -11.82
CA PHE A 131 6.90 -8.62 -11.43
C PHE A 131 7.16 -7.11 -11.59
N ALA A 132 8.28 -6.62 -11.06
CA ALA A 132 8.59 -5.20 -11.10
C ALA A 132 8.91 -4.70 -12.51
N GLN A 133 9.58 -5.52 -13.34
CA GLN A 133 9.79 -5.20 -14.75
C GLN A 133 8.48 -5.14 -15.53
N ASP A 134 7.53 -6.06 -15.28
CA ASP A 134 6.22 -6.05 -15.95
C ASP A 134 5.43 -4.76 -15.62
N LEU A 135 5.58 -4.23 -14.41
CA LEU A 135 4.97 -2.96 -13.99
C LEU A 135 5.41 -1.74 -14.82
N VAL A 136 6.60 -1.77 -15.42
CA VAL A 136 7.14 -0.64 -16.22
C VAL A 136 7.53 -1.08 -17.62
N ARG A 137 6.93 -2.17 -18.11
CA ARG A 137 7.28 -2.80 -19.38
C ARG A 137 6.97 -1.92 -20.59
N ASP A 138 5.93 -1.13 -20.53
CA ASP A 138 5.52 -0.23 -21.60
C ASP A 138 4.97 1.07 -21.00
N ALA A 139 4.78 2.08 -21.85
CA ALA A 139 4.31 3.39 -21.42
C ALA A 139 2.96 3.33 -20.65
N PRO A 140 1.93 2.60 -21.12
CA PRO A 140 0.70 2.41 -20.36
C PRO A 140 0.90 1.79 -18.97
N ASN A 141 1.74 0.75 -18.86
CA ASN A 141 2.04 0.12 -17.57
C ASN A 141 2.76 1.10 -16.63
N ALA A 142 3.75 1.83 -17.16
CA ALA A 142 4.48 2.83 -16.40
C ALA A 142 3.57 3.94 -15.85
N VAL A 143 2.58 4.40 -16.62
CA VAL A 143 1.60 5.40 -16.15
C VAL A 143 0.77 4.87 -14.99
N TRP A 144 0.23 3.66 -15.08
CA TRP A 144 -0.54 3.07 -13.98
C TRP A 144 0.30 2.81 -12.74
N THR A 145 1.53 2.34 -12.92
CA THR A 145 2.49 2.14 -11.83
C THR A 145 2.82 3.47 -11.15
N GLN A 146 3.08 4.54 -11.92
CA GLN A 146 3.30 5.87 -11.38
C GLN A 146 2.07 6.38 -10.62
N ALA A 147 0.87 6.24 -11.19
CA ALA A 147 -0.37 6.66 -10.56
C ALA A 147 -0.60 5.92 -9.22
N ALA A 148 -0.39 4.61 -9.18
CA ALA A 148 -0.55 3.81 -7.97
C ALA A 148 0.48 4.18 -6.88
N ILE A 149 1.75 4.38 -7.25
CA ILE A 149 2.79 4.75 -6.28
C ILE A 149 2.60 6.19 -5.77
N LEU A 150 2.22 7.13 -6.63
CA LEU A 150 1.88 8.50 -6.20
C LEU A 150 0.62 8.51 -5.32
N GLY A 151 -0.41 7.74 -5.69
CA GLY A 151 -1.59 7.54 -4.84
C GLY A 151 -1.19 6.99 -3.48
N THR A 152 -0.29 6.00 -3.45
CA THR A 152 0.24 5.44 -2.20
C THR A 152 0.95 6.48 -1.35
N TRP A 153 1.80 7.30 -1.96
CA TRP A 153 2.50 8.39 -1.28
C TRP A 153 1.53 9.37 -0.59
N PHE A 154 0.49 9.83 -1.29
CA PHE A 154 -0.48 10.76 -0.73
C PHE A 154 -1.37 10.12 0.34
N TRP A 155 -1.73 8.86 0.19
CA TRP A 155 -2.42 8.12 1.24
C TRP A 155 -1.55 7.92 2.49
N SER A 156 -0.25 7.65 2.34
CA SER A 156 0.68 7.58 3.48
C SER A 156 0.80 8.92 4.20
N ILE A 157 0.83 10.04 3.46
CA ILE A 157 0.76 11.40 4.04
C ILE A 157 -0.53 11.58 4.83
N PHE A 158 -1.68 11.24 4.24
CA PHE A 158 -2.99 11.36 4.88
C PHE A 158 -3.06 10.53 6.18
N ILE A 159 -2.66 9.26 6.12
CA ILE A 159 -2.61 8.36 7.28
C ILE A 159 -1.69 8.94 8.35
N GLY A 160 -0.50 9.42 7.98
CA GLY A 160 0.46 10.05 8.89
C GLY A 160 -0.09 11.31 9.56
N GLN A 161 -0.77 12.18 8.82
CA GLN A 161 -1.41 13.38 9.36
C GLN A 161 -2.50 13.02 10.36
N LYS A 162 -3.44 12.16 9.96
CA LYS A 162 -4.58 11.78 10.79
C LYS A 162 -4.14 11.02 12.04
N ALA A 163 -3.16 10.13 11.96
CA ALA A 163 -2.60 9.44 13.11
C ALA A 163 -2.00 10.42 14.14
N ARG A 164 -1.30 11.46 13.69
CA ARG A 164 -0.74 12.51 14.58
C ARG A 164 -1.84 13.36 15.20
N THR A 165 -2.87 13.71 14.44
CA THR A 165 -4.02 14.48 14.94
C THR A 165 -4.80 13.69 15.99
N ARG A 166 -4.99 12.39 15.78
CA ARG A 166 -5.67 11.49 16.72
C ARG A 166 -4.77 10.95 17.84
N LYS A 167 -3.47 11.27 17.80
CA LYS A 167 -2.45 10.79 18.76
C LYS A 167 -2.44 9.26 18.89
N TYR A 168 -2.53 8.54 17.77
CA TYR A 168 -2.46 7.08 17.79
C TYR A 168 -1.09 6.57 18.21
N ASP A 169 -1.10 5.50 19.01
CA ASP A 169 0.12 4.85 19.48
C ASP A 169 0.91 4.23 18.33
N ALA A 170 2.24 4.25 18.47
CA ALA A 170 3.13 3.63 17.49
C ALA A 170 2.85 2.13 17.31
N SER A 171 2.42 1.43 18.37
CA SER A 171 2.07 0.01 18.32
C SER A 171 0.88 -0.28 17.40
N MET A 172 -0.15 0.59 17.41
CA MET A 172 -1.29 0.50 16.49
C MET A 172 -0.87 0.85 15.06
N MET A 173 -0.09 1.91 14.89
CA MET A 173 0.31 2.37 13.56
C MET A 173 1.25 1.39 12.86
N ARG A 174 2.05 0.61 13.59
CA ARG A 174 2.97 -0.39 13.01
C ARG A 174 2.26 -1.34 12.04
N ASP A 175 1.08 -1.85 12.40
CA ASP A 175 0.38 -2.79 11.54
C ASP A 175 -0.13 -2.11 10.26
N TYR A 176 -0.65 -0.88 10.35
CA TYR A 176 -1.07 -0.11 9.17
C TYR A 176 0.12 0.28 8.28
N ILE A 177 1.26 0.65 8.88
CA ILE A 177 2.48 0.97 8.15
C ILE A 177 2.99 -0.27 7.42
N LEU A 178 3.08 -1.41 8.11
CA LEU A 178 3.50 -2.67 7.51
C LEU A 178 2.56 -3.07 6.37
N LEU A 179 1.25 -2.97 6.58
CA LEU A 179 0.25 -3.29 5.57
C LEU A 179 0.37 -2.38 4.34
N SER A 180 0.63 -1.08 4.53
CA SER A 180 0.82 -0.11 3.43
C SER A 180 2.01 -0.42 2.52
N GLN A 181 3.00 -1.17 3.01
CA GLN A 181 4.18 -1.54 2.23
C GLN A 181 4.00 -2.86 1.48
N ILE A 182 3.12 -3.74 1.96
CA ILE A 182 2.96 -5.10 1.44
C ILE A 182 1.71 -5.22 0.57
N LEU A 183 0.59 -4.65 1.01
CA LEU A 183 -0.71 -4.74 0.36
C LEU A 183 -1.09 -3.42 -0.33
N PRO A 184 -2.09 -3.45 -1.23
CA PRO A 184 -2.75 -2.29 -1.82
C PRO A 184 -2.99 -1.18 -0.81
N ILE A 185 -2.68 0.05 -1.21
CA ILE A 185 -2.89 1.18 -0.32
C ILE A 185 -4.39 1.42 -0.10
N SER A 186 -5.23 1.15 -1.10
CA SER A 186 -6.68 1.30 -0.99
C SER A 186 -7.28 0.38 0.09
N PHE A 187 -6.74 -0.82 0.25
CA PHE A 187 -7.13 -1.74 1.33
C PHE A 187 -6.74 -1.17 2.69
N THR A 188 -5.46 -0.80 2.84
CA THR A 188 -4.92 -0.28 4.10
C THR A 188 -5.65 0.99 4.54
N VAL A 189 -5.88 1.93 3.62
CA VAL A 189 -6.55 3.18 3.96
C VAL A 189 -8.04 2.98 4.26
N SER A 190 -8.72 2.03 3.62
CA SER A 190 -10.10 1.68 3.96
C SER A 190 -10.20 1.16 5.40
N LEU A 191 -9.29 0.27 5.82
CA LEU A 191 -9.22 -0.18 7.21
C LEU A 191 -8.88 0.96 8.17
N PHE A 192 -7.98 1.86 7.78
CA PHE A 192 -7.61 3.01 8.59
C PHE A 192 -8.78 4.02 8.74
N LEU A 193 -9.59 4.22 7.70
CA LEU A 193 -10.79 5.04 7.77
C LEU A 193 -11.83 4.44 8.73
N ILE A 194 -11.98 3.11 8.76
CA ILE A 194 -12.80 2.43 9.78
C ILE A 194 -12.25 2.74 11.19
N GLN A 195 -10.94 2.67 11.41
CA GLN A 195 -10.32 3.04 12.69
C GLN A 195 -10.63 4.49 13.09
N LEU A 196 -10.54 5.42 12.14
CA LEU A 196 -10.85 6.83 12.38
C LEU A 196 -12.31 7.03 12.79
N HIS A 197 -13.25 6.31 12.16
CA HIS A 197 -14.66 6.36 12.54
C HIS A 197 -14.91 5.77 13.94
N LEU A 198 -14.24 4.67 14.27
CA LEU A 198 -14.35 4.01 15.59
C LEU A 198 -13.72 4.84 16.71
N SER A 199 -12.71 5.66 16.42
CA SER A 199 -12.04 6.55 17.38
C SER A 199 -12.60 7.98 17.40
N SER A 200 -13.83 8.20 16.93
CA SER A 200 -14.39 9.55 16.93
C SER A 200 -14.64 10.07 18.36
N PRO A 201 -14.40 11.36 18.65
CA PRO A 201 -14.63 11.92 19.98
C PRO A 201 -16.10 11.83 20.37
N ASP A 202 -17.01 11.98 19.41
CA ASP A 202 -18.47 11.88 19.62
C ASP A 202 -18.94 10.48 20.06
N LEU A 203 -18.09 9.46 19.90
CA LEU A 203 -18.35 8.09 20.34
C LEU A 203 -17.60 7.74 21.63
N ALA A 204 -16.64 8.56 22.05
CA ALA A 204 -15.91 8.33 23.29
C ALA A 204 -16.86 8.60 24.48
N PRO A 205 -16.89 7.74 25.50
CA PRO A 205 -17.58 8.07 26.73
C PRO A 205 -17.00 9.39 27.27
N PRO A 206 -17.83 10.28 27.86
CA PRO A 206 -17.34 11.51 28.44
C PRO A 206 -16.26 11.18 29.45
N LYS A 207 -15.00 11.43 29.10
CA LYS A 207 -13.89 11.28 30.02
C LYS A 207 -14.12 12.31 31.12
N ALA A 208 -14.10 11.85 32.38
CA ALA A 208 -13.90 12.74 33.51
C ALA A 208 -12.72 13.67 33.17
N VAL A 209 -12.87 14.96 33.45
CA VAL A 209 -11.83 15.97 33.24
C VAL A 209 -10.63 15.58 34.09
N VAL A 210 -9.73 14.78 33.52
CA VAL A 210 -8.41 14.57 34.07
C VAL A 210 -7.63 15.78 33.61
N GLU A 211 -7.30 16.67 34.55
CA GLU A 211 -6.41 17.80 34.31
C GLU A 211 -5.22 17.35 33.45
N PRO A 212 -4.83 18.16 32.46
CA PRO A 212 -3.71 17.82 31.61
C PRO A 212 -2.48 17.71 32.51
N LYS A 213 -2.05 16.49 32.80
CA LYS A 213 -0.65 16.27 33.18
C LYS A 213 0.15 16.76 31.99
N ASP A 214 0.74 17.93 32.15
CA ASP A 214 1.84 18.47 31.36
C ASP A 214 2.98 17.44 31.36
N SER A 215 2.81 16.39 30.57
CA SER A 215 3.93 15.59 30.13
C SER A 215 4.71 16.50 29.20
N LEU A 216 5.87 16.91 29.70
CA LEU A 216 6.99 17.57 29.02
C LEU A 216 7.51 16.77 27.80
N ASN A 217 6.62 16.27 26.95
CA ASN A 217 6.97 15.77 25.64
C ASN A 217 7.09 16.98 24.73
N GLN A 218 8.25 17.63 24.83
CA GLN A 218 8.75 18.57 23.83
C GLN A 218 8.47 17.98 22.44
N ARG A 219 7.45 18.52 21.78
CA ARG A 219 7.12 18.20 20.40
C ARG A 219 8.34 18.63 19.58
N ARG A 220 9.21 17.68 19.24
CA ARG A 220 10.38 17.95 18.39
C ARG A 220 9.87 18.66 17.14
N LYS A 221 10.38 19.86 16.87
CA LYS A 221 10.06 20.58 15.64
C LYS A 221 10.41 19.66 14.47
N PRO A 222 9.55 19.51 13.45
CA PRO A 222 9.89 18.69 12.29
C PRO A 222 11.17 19.25 11.67
N ILE A 223 12.13 18.36 11.46
CA ILE A 223 13.49 18.72 11.01
C ILE A 223 13.57 18.66 9.49
N ALA A 224 12.75 17.81 8.85
CA ALA A 224 12.85 17.53 7.42
C ALA A 224 11.63 18.05 6.63
N ALA A 225 11.92 18.68 5.49
CA ALA A 225 10.92 19.12 4.52
C ALA A 225 10.41 17.93 3.68
N LEU A 226 9.09 17.83 3.51
CA LEU A 226 8.42 16.80 2.70
C LEU A 226 8.81 16.83 1.22
N GLN A 227 9.31 17.97 0.75
CA GLN A 227 9.65 18.21 -0.65
C GLN A 227 10.80 17.34 -1.14
N ILE A 228 11.85 17.13 -0.35
CA ILE A 228 13.03 16.36 -0.79
C ILE A 228 12.64 14.90 -1.06
N PRO A 229 11.97 14.19 -0.14
CA PRO A 229 11.42 12.87 -0.43
C PRO A 229 10.48 12.83 -1.63
N ASN A 230 9.60 13.84 -1.77
CA ASN A 230 8.67 13.91 -2.88
C ASN A 230 9.39 14.03 -4.24
N ILE A 231 10.40 14.90 -4.33
CA ILE A 231 11.22 15.04 -5.54
C ILE A 231 11.97 13.75 -5.84
N LEU A 232 12.57 13.12 -4.82
CA LEU A 232 13.28 11.86 -4.97
C LEU A 232 12.37 10.74 -5.49
N LEU A 233 11.16 10.62 -4.92
CA LEU A 233 10.17 9.65 -5.39
C LEU A 233 9.79 9.90 -6.85
N ASN A 234 9.47 11.15 -7.21
CA ASN A 234 9.05 11.48 -8.57
C ASN A 234 10.19 11.29 -9.60
N ALA A 235 11.42 11.65 -9.25
CA ALA A 235 12.59 11.40 -10.08
C ALA A 235 12.84 9.90 -10.27
N ALA A 236 12.67 9.11 -9.21
CA ALA A 236 12.75 7.65 -9.30
C ALA A 236 11.66 7.08 -10.23
N LEU A 237 10.41 7.49 -10.06
CA LEU A 237 9.30 7.05 -10.90
C LEU A 237 9.48 7.41 -12.38
N LEU A 238 10.07 8.59 -12.66
CA LEU A 238 10.39 9.00 -14.02
C LEU A 238 11.51 8.14 -14.65
N ALA A 239 12.50 7.74 -13.85
CA ALA A 239 13.65 6.98 -14.33
C ALA A 239 13.39 5.46 -14.44
N LEU A 240 12.45 4.90 -13.66
CA LEU A 240 12.18 3.46 -13.61
C LEU A 240 11.96 2.81 -14.99
N PRO A 241 11.11 3.35 -15.90
CA PRO A 241 10.89 2.72 -17.21
C PRO A 241 12.15 2.69 -18.08
N ALA A 242 12.92 3.78 -18.08
CA ALA A 242 14.14 3.89 -18.87
C ALA A 242 15.27 3.00 -18.34
N LEU A 243 15.30 2.76 -17.02
CA LEU A 243 16.32 1.97 -16.35
C LEU A 243 15.91 0.50 -16.12
N ARG A 244 14.78 0.04 -16.66
CA ARG A 244 14.22 -1.30 -16.40
C ARG A 244 15.20 -2.47 -16.60
N SER A 245 16.12 -2.36 -17.56
CA SER A 245 17.09 -3.40 -17.90
C SER A 245 18.46 -3.17 -17.25
N HIS A 246 18.61 -2.09 -16.47
CA HIS A 246 19.85 -1.75 -15.81
C HIS A 246 19.86 -2.32 -14.39
N SER A 247 21.04 -2.70 -13.89
CA SER A 247 21.25 -3.16 -12.51
C SER A 247 20.82 -2.18 -11.40
N VAL A 248 20.57 -0.92 -11.75
CA VAL A 248 20.13 0.14 -10.81
C VAL A 248 18.62 0.07 -10.59
N PHE A 249 17.88 -0.65 -11.44
CA PHE A 249 16.44 -0.79 -11.35
C PHE A 249 15.96 -1.24 -9.96
N ASP A 250 16.55 -2.32 -9.44
CA ASP A 250 16.21 -2.86 -8.11
C ASP A 250 16.50 -1.87 -6.99
N ILE A 251 17.62 -1.15 -7.08
CA ILE A 251 17.99 -0.10 -6.12
C ILE A 251 16.93 1.02 -6.15
N LEU A 252 16.50 1.43 -7.34
CA LEU A 252 15.53 2.50 -7.51
C LEU A 252 14.14 2.11 -6.98
N LEU A 253 13.75 0.84 -7.14
CA LEU A 253 12.54 0.29 -6.54
C LEU A 253 12.61 0.30 -5.01
N LEU A 254 13.72 -0.16 -4.44
CA LEU A 254 13.93 -0.17 -3.00
C LEU A 254 13.94 1.25 -2.42
N VAL A 255 14.58 2.21 -3.09
CA VAL A 255 14.55 3.64 -2.72
C VAL A 255 13.12 4.16 -2.75
N SER A 256 12.36 3.86 -3.81
CA SER A 256 10.95 4.28 -3.91
C SER A 256 10.13 3.74 -2.74
N ARG A 257 10.29 2.46 -2.39
CA ARG A 257 9.64 1.85 -1.22
C ARG A 257 10.07 2.48 0.11
N ALA A 258 11.37 2.72 0.29
CA ALA A 258 11.88 3.38 1.49
C ALA A 258 11.32 4.80 1.65
N VAL A 259 11.19 5.54 0.55
CA VAL A 259 10.59 6.87 0.56
C VAL A 259 9.12 6.82 0.99
N LEU A 260 8.33 5.84 0.53
CA LEU A 260 6.91 5.70 0.92
C LEU A 260 6.68 5.52 2.43
N LEU A 261 7.70 5.11 3.19
CA LEU A 261 7.64 5.00 4.66
C LEU A 261 7.79 6.35 5.37
N LEU A 262 8.42 7.34 4.73
CA LEU A 262 8.81 8.59 5.36
C LEU A 262 7.66 9.37 6.02
N PRO A 263 6.43 9.45 5.47
CA PRO A 263 5.34 10.21 6.08
C PRO A 263 4.95 9.71 7.48
N HIS A 264 5.24 8.45 7.80
CA HIS A 264 4.91 7.85 9.09
C HIS A 264 5.88 8.25 10.21
N PHE A 265 7.05 8.82 9.91
CA PHE A 265 8.01 9.23 10.92
C PHE A 265 7.76 10.64 11.44
N SER A 266 7.88 10.82 12.75
CA SER A 266 7.60 12.08 13.45
C SER A 266 8.48 13.26 13.06
N PHE A 267 9.66 13.02 12.45
CA PHE A 267 10.57 14.08 12.02
C PHE A 267 10.15 14.79 10.73
N MET A 268 9.20 14.23 9.97
CA MET A 268 8.71 14.81 8.72
C MET A 268 7.65 15.89 8.97
N SER A 269 7.78 17.04 8.31
CA SER A 269 6.70 18.03 8.28
C SER A 269 5.54 17.55 7.39
N LEU A 270 4.34 17.49 7.95
CA LEU A 270 3.11 17.16 7.20
C LEU A 270 2.10 18.32 7.26
N ARG A 271 2.59 19.56 7.13
CA ARG A 271 1.72 20.74 7.08
C ARG A 271 1.03 20.81 5.72
N ASP A 272 -0.19 21.34 5.68
CA ASP A 272 -0.98 21.40 4.43
C ASP A 272 -0.29 22.19 3.33
N VAL A 273 0.46 23.24 3.68
CA VAL A 273 1.29 24.01 2.74
C VAL A 273 2.39 23.13 2.10
N ASP A 274 3.02 22.26 2.90
CA ASP A 274 4.06 21.34 2.40
C ASP A 274 3.45 20.25 1.51
N VAL A 275 2.26 19.75 1.88
CA VAL A 275 1.50 18.76 1.10
C VAL A 275 1.04 19.35 -0.24
N SER A 276 0.49 20.57 -0.25
CA SER A 276 0.08 21.25 -1.49
C SER A 276 1.25 21.42 -2.45
N LYS A 277 2.45 21.79 -1.96
CA LYS A 277 3.65 21.88 -2.80
C LYS A 277 4.03 20.50 -3.37
N CYS A 278 3.91 19.43 -2.59
CA CYS A 278 4.17 18.08 -3.06
C CYS A 278 3.19 17.66 -4.15
N ILE A 279 1.90 17.99 -4.02
CA ILE A 279 0.89 17.75 -5.07
C ILE A 279 1.29 18.47 -6.37
N THR A 280 1.65 19.75 -6.31
CA THR A 280 2.07 20.51 -7.49
C THR A 280 3.32 19.91 -8.15
N VAL A 281 4.34 19.55 -7.36
CA VAL A 281 5.57 18.92 -7.88
C VAL A 281 5.25 17.58 -8.52
N SER A 282 4.50 16.71 -7.84
CA SER A 282 4.14 15.39 -8.37
C SER A 282 3.28 15.48 -9.63
N GLY A 283 2.36 16.45 -9.69
CA GLY A 283 1.58 16.75 -10.89
C GLY A 283 2.47 17.16 -12.07
N GLY A 284 3.47 18.02 -11.84
CA GLY A 284 4.46 18.40 -12.85
C GLY A 284 5.25 17.20 -13.40
N PHE A 285 5.74 16.32 -12.52
CA PHE A 285 6.46 15.11 -12.93
C PHE A 285 5.55 14.08 -13.63
N ALA A 286 4.31 13.92 -13.19
CA ALA A 286 3.33 13.06 -13.87
C ALA A 286 3.07 13.56 -15.29
N MET A 287 2.85 14.86 -15.46
CA MET A 287 2.66 15.46 -16.79
C MET A 287 3.92 15.37 -17.65
N ALA A 288 5.10 15.55 -17.07
CA ALA A 288 6.36 15.38 -17.79
C ALA A 288 6.54 13.92 -18.27
N ASN A 289 6.24 12.93 -17.43
CA ASN A 289 6.33 11.53 -17.81
C ASN A 289 5.33 11.19 -18.93
N ILE A 290 4.09 11.68 -18.82
CA ILE A 290 3.08 11.54 -19.87
C ILE A 290 3.55 12.20 -21.18
N ALA A 291 4.15 13.39 -21.11
CA ALA A 291 4.66 14.09 -22.29
C ALA A 291 5.83 13.33 -22.95
N MET A 292 6.73 12.75 -22.15
CA MET A 292 7.86 11.94 -22.64
C MET A 292 7.38 10.68 -23.35
N MET A 293 6.33 10.03 -22.85
CA MET A 293 5.80 8.78 -23.40
C MET A 293 4.69 8.99 -24.45
N ARG A 294 4.38 10.23 -24.82
CA ARG A 294 3.21 10.57 -25.68
C ARG A 294 3.18 9.85 -27.03
N LYS A 295 4.35 9.51 -27.59
CA LYS A 295 4.45 8.82 -28.89
C LYS A 295 3.99 7.36 -28.84
N GLU A 296 4.00 6.77 -27.65
CA GLU A 296 3.67 5.37 -27.41
C GLU A 296 2.31 5.21 -26.71
N MET A 297 1.65 6.31 -26.33
CA MET A 297 0.41 6.29 -25.59
C MET A 297 -0.81 6.63 -26.45
N THR A 298 -1.75 5.70 -26.47
CA THR A 298 -3.14 5.99 -26.81
C THR A 298 -3.97 5.96 -25.54
N LEU A 299 -4.95 6.86 -25.41
CA LEU A 299 -5.82 6.90 -24.22
C LEU A 299 -6.62 5.59 -24.06
N SER A 300 -7.03 4.98 -25.18
CA SER A 300 -7.60 3.64 -25.21
C SER A 300 -6.61 2.57 -24.75
N GLY A 301 -5.33 2.69 -25.10
CA GLY A 301 -4.27 1.81 -24.62
C GLY A 301 -4.09 1.88 -23.10
N VAL A 302 -4.02 3.09 -22.53
CA VAL A 302 -3.90 3.29 -21.08
C VAL A 302 -5.07 2.66 -20.33
N ILE A 303 -6.31 2.93 -20.75
CA ILE A 303 -7.49 2.32 -20.09
C ILE A 303 -7.54 0.81 -20.36
N GLY A 304 -7.20 0.39 -21.58
CA GLY A 304 -7.21 -1.01 -22.01
C GLY A 304 -6.29 -1.91 -21.19
N VAL A 305 -5.20 -1.39 -20.63
CA VAL A 305 -4.29 -2.16 -19.76
C VAL A 305 -4.99 -2.70 -18.51
N LEU A 306 -5.98 -2.00 -17.97
CA LEU A 306 -6.74 -2.52 -16.81
C LEU A 306 -7.55 -3.78 -17.15
N GLY A 307 -7.97 -3.94 -18.41
CA GLY A 307 -8.72 -5.10 -18.89
C GLY A 307 -7.83 -6.18 -19.51
N ASN A 308 -6.91 -5.79 -20.39
CA ASN A 308 -6.15 -6.70 -21.25
C ASN A 308 -4.65 -6.76 -20.91
N GLY A 309 -4.17 -5.92 -19.98
CA GLY A 309 -2.77 -5.89 -19.56
C GLY A 309 -2.35 -7.11 -18.72
N GLY A 310 -1.07 -7.15 -18.37
CA GLY A 310 -0.48 -8.13 -17.47
C GLY A 310 -1.10 -8.09 -16.07
N TYR A 311 -1.02 -9.20 -15.35
CA TYR A 311 -1.58 -9.27 -13.99
C TYR A 311 -0.83 -8.41 -12.98
N ALA A 312 0.47 -8.13 -13.20
CA ALA A 312 1.24 -7.23 -12.35
C ALA A 312 0.69 -5.80 -12.44
N VAL A 313 0.55 -5.25 -13.64
CA VAL A 313 0.00 -3.89 -13.81
C VAL A 313 -1.45 -3.79 -13.37
N LYS A 314 -2.27 -4.82 -13.61
CA LYS A 314 -3.66 -4.85 -13.11
C LYS A 314 -3.73 -4.74 -11.59
N THR A 315 -2.77 -5.33 -10.88
CA THR A 315 -2.69 -5.25 -9.43
C THR A 315 -2.57 -3.79 -8.95
N LEU A 316 -1.65 -3.01 -9.53
CA LEU A 316 -1.48 -1.60 -9.16
C LEU A 316 -2.55 -0.68 -9.76
N GLY A 317 -2.95 -0.93 -11.00
CA GLY A 317 -3.93 -0.12 -11.71
C GLY A 317 -5.29 -0.15 -11.01
N TRP A 318 -5.78 -1.35 -10.63
CA TRP A 318 -7.02 -1.45 -9.87
C TRP A 318 -6.90 -0.89 -8.44
N ASP A 319 -5.73 -0.99 -7.80
CA ASP A 319 -5.51 -0.33 -6.51
C ASP A 319 -5.64 1.21 -6.64
N ALA A 320 -5.08 1.80 -7.69
CA ALA A 320 -5.22 3.24 -7.95
C ALA A 320 -6.68 3.64 -8.21
N VAL A 321 -7.43 2.83 -8.98
CA VAL A 321 -8.86 3.05 -9.23
C VAL A 321 -9.66 2.97 -7.94
N ILE A 322 -9.50 1.90 -7.15
CA ILE A 322 -10.23 1.72 -5.89
C ILE A 322 -9.81 2.80 -4.88
N GLY A 323 -8.53 3.16 -4.82
CA GLY A 323 -8.05 4.27 -4.01
C GLY A 323 -8.72 5.60 -4.38
N SER A 324 -8.94 5.85 -5.67
CA SER A 324 -9.68 7.03 -6.12
C SER A 324 -11.15 6.99 -5.69
N VAL A 325 -11.80 5.82 -5.76
CA VAL A 325 -13.17 5.63 -5.25
C VAL A 325 -13.23 5.87 -3.74
N VAL A 326 -12.27 5.36 -2.96
CA VAL A 326 -12.18 5.62 -1.52
C VAL A 326 -12.04 7.12 -1.24
N PHE A 327 -11.23 7.84 -2.02
CA PHE A 327 -11.11 9.29 -1.90
C PHE A 327 -12.44 10.02 -2.18
N MET A 328 -13.17 9.61 -3.24
CA MET A 328 -14.48 10.19 -3.56
C MET A 328 -15.51 9.92 -2.43
N VAL A 329 -15.55 8.69 -1.90
CA VAL A 329 -16.43 8.32 -0.79
C VAL A 329 -16.09 9.13 0.46
N LEU A 330 -14.81 9.32 0.75
CA LEU A 330 -14.34 10.15 1.85
C LEU A 330 -14.77 11.61 1.70
N GLY A 331 -14.69 12.16 0.49
CA GLY A 331 -15.13 13.53 0.19
C GLY A 331 -16.65 13.71 0.32
N TRP A 332 -17.44 12.71 -0.10
CA TRP A 332 -18.91 12.77 -0.01
C TRP A 332 -19.42 12.55 1.42
N GLY A 333 -18.84 11.59 2.14
CA GLY A 333 -19.32 11.14 3.44
C GLY A 333 -18.73 11.89 4.64
N GLY A 334 -18.27 13.13 4.46
CA GLY A 334 -17.43 13.89 5.40
C GLY A 334 -17.61 13.53 6.88
N GLY A 335 -16.54 13.18 7.58
CA GLY A 335 -16.69 12.77 9.00
C GLY A 335 -15.50 12.15 9.73
N VAL A 336 -14.26 12.31 9.25
CA VAL A 336 -13.06 11.75 9.91
C VAL A 336 -11.83 12.64 9.84
#